data_AF-A0A401G0W2-F1
#
_entry.id   AF-A0A401G0W2-F1
#
_cell.length_a   1.000
_cell.length_b   1.000
_cell.length_c   1.000
_cell.angle_alpha   90.00
_cell.angle_beta   90.00
_cell.angle_gamma   90.00
#
_symmetry.space_group_name_H-M   'P 1'
#
loop_
_entity.id
_entity.type
_entity.pdbx_description
1 polymer ?
#
loop_
_entity_poly.entity_id
_entity_poly.type
_entity_poly.pdbx_seq_one_letter_code
_entity_poly.pdbx_strand_id
1 'polypeptide(L)'
;MEIPWESPGEWQGVNTALAGQVQRFGAELETGSRRAREIQALLATLFPLMDELCAGTCPACAAPCCEVAVIWYNYADLLFLHLNGLRGPEAQPMTDSDAMCRYSGARGCTLPRMVRPWICTWYVCPPQMAMVREKGRAFRENFDRVVGEIKSKRKEMADIFVRVTSGSGSDI
;
A
#
# COMPACT_ATOMS: atom_id res chain seq x y z
N MET A 1 -14.06 -14.08 -5.87
CA MET A 1 -13.48 -13.05 -4.98
C MET A 1 -13.87 -11.71 -5.60
N GLU A 2 -14.48 -10.80 -4.84
CA GLU A 2 -14.95 -9.51 -5.38
C GLU A 2 -13.80 -8.50 -5.38
N ILE A 3 -13.64 -7.78 -6.49
CA ILE A 3 -12.54 -6.84 -6.70
C ILE A 3 -13.01 -5.47 -6.20
N PRO A 4 -12.26 -4.82 -5.29
CA PRO A 4 -12.66 -3.50 -4.81
C PRO A 4 -12.59 -2.46 -5.94
N TRP A 5 -13.71 -1.81 -6.24
CA TRP A 5 -13.78 -0.70 -7.20
C TRP A 5 -13.21 -1.07 -8.58
N GLU A 6 -13.72 -2.18 -9.13
CA GLU A 6 -13.26 -2.79 -10.38
C GLU A 6 -13.45 -1.86 -11.58
N SER A 7 -14.60 -1.17 -11.65
CA SER A 7 -14.89 -0.30 -12.77
C SER A 7 -14.19 1.07 -12.65
N PRO A 8 -13.87 1.73 -13.78
CA PRO A 8 -13.33 3.09 -13.75
C PRO A 8 -14.20 4.09 -12.97
N GLY A 9 -15.53 3.93 -13.05
CA GLY A 9 -16.49 4.77 -12.32
C GLY A 9 -16.42 4.59 -10.81
N GLU A 10 -16.33 3.34 -10.33
CA GLU A 10 -16.17 3.06 -8.90
C GLU A 10 -14.82 3.54 -8.38
N TRP A 11 -13.74 3.32 -9.15
CA TRP A 11 -12.40 3.79 -8.80
C TRP A 11 -12.34 5.32 -8.68
N GLN A 12 -12.91 6.03 -9.64
CA GLN A 12 -13.02 7.48 -9.58
C GLN A 12 -13.92 7.92 -8.42
N GLY A 13 -15.03 7.23 -8.21
CA GLY A 13 -15.98 7.49 -7.12
C GLY A 13 -15.34 7.41 -5.74
N VAL A 14 -14.63 6.32 -5.44
CA VAL A 14 -13.96 6.15 -4.14
C VAL A 14 -12.87 7.20 -3.93
N ASN A 15 -12.06 7.51 -4.96
CA ASN A 15 -10.99 8.49 -4.83
C ASN A 15 -11.56 9.91 -4.65
N THR A 16 -12.63 10.25 -5.34
CA THR A 16 -13.32 11.53 -5.19
C THR A 16 -13.94 11.66 -3.80
N ALA A 17 -14.60 10.60 -3.31
CA ALA A 17 -15.21 10.58 -1.99
C ALA A 17 -14.15 10.74 -0.88
N LEU A 18 -13.05 9.99 -0.96
CA LEU A 18 -11.95 10.09 0.01
C LEU A 18 -11.30 11.47 0.00
N ALA A 19 -11.00 12.02 -1.19
CA ALA A 19 -10.44 13.37 -1.30
C ALA A 19 -11.36 14.43 -0.70
N GLY A 20 -12.67 14.35 -0.98
CA GLY A 20 -13.67 15.26 -0.42
C GLY A 20 -13.78 15.15 1.12
N GLN A 21 -13.71 13.94 1.67
CA GLN A 21 -13.71 13.72 3.11
C GLN A 21 -12.43 14.25 3.78
N VAL A 22 -11.26 13.99 3.20
CA VAL A 22 -9.98 14.53 3.70
C VAL A 22 -9.99 16.05 3.68
N GLN A 23 -10.54 16.68 2.63
CA GLN A 23 -10.69 18.13 2.55
C GLN A 23 -11.66 18.66 3.61
N ARG A 24 -12.82 18.01 3.78
CA ARG A 24 -13.87 18.44 4.72
C ARG A 24 -13.44 18.35 6.18
N PHE A 25 -12.73 17.29 6.55
CA PHE A 25 -12.37 16.98 7.94
C PHE A 25 -10.88 17.17 8.21
N GLY A 26 -10.21 18.03 7.45
CA GLY A 26 -8.73 18.11 7.46
C GLY A 26 -8.13 18.35 8.84
N ALA A 27 -8.72 19.24 9.64
CA ALA A 27 -8.23 19.53 10.99
C ALA A 27 -8.47 18.36 11.96
N GLU A 28 -9.65 17.74 11.87
CA GLU A 28 -10.08 16.61 12.69
C GLU A 28 -9.29 15.33 12.35
N LEU A 29 -8.82 15.21 11.12
CA LEU A 29 -8.01 14.10 10.63
C LEU A 29 -6.51 14.24 10.93
N GLU A 30 -6.04 15.29 11.60
CA GLU A 30 -4.61 15.51 11.83
C GLU A 30 -3.91 14.32 12.53
N THR A 31 -4.59 13.66 13.46
CA THR A 31 -4.06 12.43 14.08
C THR A 31 -3.93 11.29 13.06
N GLY A 32 -4.88 11.15 12.14
CA GLY A 32 -4.82 10.20 11.02
C GLY A 32 -3.69 10.53 10.05
N SER A 33 -3.56 11.80 9.67
CA SER A 33 -2.47 12.31 8.82
C SER A 33 -1.09 12.07 9.46
N ARG A 34 -0.97 12.23 10.78
CA ARG A 34 0.26 11.87 11.50
C ARG A 34 0.58 10.38 11.38
N ARG A 35 -0.41 9.50 11.53
CA ARG A 35 -0.21 8.05 11.31
C ARG A 35 0.21 7.74 9.88
N ALA A 36 -0.39 8.41 8.90
CA ALA A 36 -0.01 8.27 7.50
C ALA A 36 1.46 8.67 7.25
N ARG A 37 1.94 9.76 7.87
CA ARG A 37 3.35 10.20 7.79
C ARG A 37 4.31 9.26 8.51
N GLU A 38 3.90 8.72 9.67
CA GLU A 38 4.70 7.70 10.38
C GLU A 38 4.85 6.42 9.54
N ILE A 39 3.77 5.97 8.89
CA ILE A 39 3.83 4.85 7.93
C ILE A 39 4.78 5.19 6.79
N GLN A 40 4.69 6.39 6.22
CA GLN A 40 5.56 6.84 5.14
C GLN A 40 7.04 6.77 5.53
N ALA A 41 7.38 7.22 6.74
CA ALA A 41 8.74 7.15 7.27
C ALA A 41 9.22 5.70 7.45
N LEU A 42 8.39 4.82 8.02
CA LEU A 42 8.72 3.40 8.18
C LEU A 42 8.92 2.71 6.82
N LEU A 43 8.05 2.99 5.84
CA LEU A 43 8.18 2.48 4.48
C LEU A 43 9.52 2.91 3.85
N ALA A 44 9.89 4.18 4.01
CA ALA A 44 11.17 4.69 3.50
C ALA A 44 12.37 3.94 4.09
N THR A 45 12.30 3.47 5.35
CA THR A 45 13.37 2.65 5.94
C THR A 45 13.46 1.24 5.34
N LEU A 46 12.36 0.70 4.80
CA LEU A 46 12.33 -0.63 4.15
C LEU A 46 12.75 -0.58 2.69
N PHE A 47 12.57 0.54 1.99
CA PHE A 47 12.77 0.61 0.54
C PHE A 47 14.18 0.21 0.07
N PRO A 48 15.29 0.63 0.71
CA PRO A 48 16.62 0.20 0.28
C PRO A 48 16.78 -1.32 0.27
N LEU A 49 16.26 -2.00 1.30
CA LEU A 49 16.24 -3.47 1.34
C LEU A 49 15.40 -4.02 0.20
N MET A 50 14.18 -3.50 0.02
CA MET A 50 13.29 -4.01 -1.01
C MET A 50 13.85 -3.76 -2.43
N ASP A 51 14.62 -2.69 -2.63
CA ASP A 51 15.37 -2.41 -3.85
C ASP A 51 16.50 -3.41 -4.06
N GLU A 52 17.28 -3.71 -3.03
CA GLU A 52 18.33 -4.74 -3.07
C GLU A 52 17.75 -6.12 -3.42
N LEU A 53 16.67 -6.52 -2.75
CA LEU A 53 15.98 -7.79 -3.02
C LEU A 53 15.44 -7.84 -4.45
N CYS A 54 14.78 -6.77 -4.91
CA CYS A 54 14.28 -6.70 -6.28
C CYS A 54 15.41 -6.73 -7.32
N ALA A 55 16.51 -6.01 -7.10
CA ALA A 55 17.65 -6.00 -8.02
C ALA A 55 18.30 -7.38 -8.14
N GLY A 56 18.39 -8.12 -7.03
CA GLY A 56 18.94 -9.47 -7.00
C GLY A 56 18.04 -10.54 -7.62
N THR A 57 16.71 -10.37 -7.60
CA THR A 57 15.78 -11.44 -8.00
C THR A 57 14.91 -11.14 -9.21
N CYS A 58 14.45 -9.90 -9.38
CA CYS A 58 13.40 -9.57 -10.36
C CYS A 58 13.87 -9.63 -11.83
N PRO A 59 15.10 -9.22 -12.22
CA PRO A 59 15.50 -9.22 -13.64
C PRO A 59 15.48 -10.59 -14.32
N ALA A 60 15.66 -11.68 -13.57
CA ALA A 60 15.63 -13.05 -14.08
C ALA A 60 14.37 -13.83 -13.64
N CYS A 61 13.36 -13.14 -13.09
CA CYS A 61 12.19 -13.77 -12.52
C CYS A 61 11.21 -14.20 -13.62
N ALA A 62 10.98 -15.51 -13.76
CA ALA A 62 10.01 -16.06 -14.69
C ALA A 62 8.55 -16.00 -14.19
N ALA A 63 8.35 -15.70 -12.90
CA ALA A 63 7.05 -15.64 -12.24
C ALA A 63 6.98 -14.39 -11.34
N PRO A 64 6.80 -13.18 -11.90
CA PRO A 64 6.73 -11.94 -11.13
C PRO A 64 5.66 -12.02 -10.04
N CYS A 65 5.84 -11.26 -8.96
CA CYS A 65 4.91 -11.30 -7.81
C CYS A 65 3.45 -11.02 -8.18
N CYS A 66 3.23 -10.31 -9.29
CA CYS A 66 1.90 -10.00 -9.81
C CYS A 66 1.21 -11.17 -10.54
N GLU A 67 1.89 -12.30 -10.78
CA GLU A 67 1.23 -13.53 -11.28
C GLU A 67 0.77 -14.44 -10.15
N VAL A 68 1.37 -14.31 -8.97
CA VAL A 68 1.18 -15.24 -7.85
C VAL A 68 0.43 -14.63 -6.68
N ALA A 69 0.38 -13.29 -6.60
CA ALA A 69 -0.34 -12.57 -5.55
C ALA A 69 -1.40 -11.67 -6.17
N VAL A 70 -2.56 -11.61 -5.52
CA VAL A 70 -3.66 -10.73 -5.91
C VAL A 70 -3.33 -9.31 -5.43
N ILE A 71 -3.03 -8.42 -6.38
CA ILE A 71 -2.54 -7.06 -6.10
C ILE A 71 -3.65 -6.03 -6.30
N TRP A 72 -4.33 -5.65 -5.22
CA TRP A 72 -5.32 -4.58 -5.22
C TRP A 72 -4.99 -3.52 -4.16
N TYR A 73 -5.38 -2.27 -4.42
CA TYR A 73 -5.53 -1.28 -3.36
C TYR A 73 -6.73 -1.65 -2.51
N ASN A 74 -6.52 -1.71 -1.21
CA ASN A 74 -7.61 -1.69 -0.25
C ASN A 74 -7.86 -0.26 0.25
N TYR A 75 -8.90 -0.12 1.05
CA TYR A 75 -9.30 1.14 1.66
C TYR A 75 -8.17 1.83 2.43
N ALA A 76 -7.39 1.09 3.22
CA ALA A 76 -6.27 1.66 3.97
C ALA A 76 -5.11 2.10 3.07
N ASP A 77 -4.93 1.49 1.89
CA ASP A 77 -3.95 1.98 0.90
C ASP A 77 -4.38 3.34 0.34
N LEU A 78 -5.65 3.47 -0.07
CA LEU A 78 -6.15 4.73 -0.60
C LEU A 78 -6.11 5.84 0.46
N LEU A 79 -6.51 5.55 1.70
CA LEU A 79 -6.41 6.50 2.80
C LEU A 79 -4.97 6.98 3.04
N PHE A 80 -3.99 6.06 3.01
CA PHE A 80 -2.58 6.41 3.15
C PHE A 80 -2.14 7.40 2.06
N LEU A 81 -2.57 7.21 0.82
CA LEU A 81 -2.24 8.10 -0.29
C LEU A 81 -2.85 9.49 -0.10
N HIS A 82 -4.16 9.55 0.17
CA HIS A 82 -4.89 10.81 0.33
C HIS A 82 -4.40 11.62 1.53
N LEU A 83 -4.18 10.99 2.68
CA LEU A 83 -3.71 11.67 3.90
C LEU A 83 -2.27 12.18 3.81
N ASN A 84 -1.44 11.63 2.91
CA ASN A 84 -0.10 12.13 2.62
C ASN A 84 -0.07 13.07 1.40
N GLY A 85 -1.21 13.36 0.76
CA GLY A 85 -1.25 14.17 -0.46
C GLY A 85 -0.52 13.54 -1.65
N LEU A 86 -0.39 12.21 -1.66
CA LEU A 86 0.28 11.48 -2.73
C LEU A 86 -0.69 11.27 -3.90
N ARG A 87 -0.22 11.50 -5.13
CA ARG A 87 -0.98 11.15 -6.32
C ARG A 87 -1.06 9.63 -6.43
N GLY A 88 -2.25 9.10 -6.20
CA GLY A 88 -2.54 7.68 -6.39
C GLY A 88 -2.53 7.27 -7.86
N PRO A 89 -2.56 5.95 -8.13
CA PRO A 89 -2.63 5.44 -9.48
C PRO A 89 -3.96 5.75 -10.18
N GLU A 90 -3.97 5.60 -11.49
CA GLU A 90 -5.12 5.89 -12.35
C GLU A 90 -6.23 4.85 -12.25
N ALA A 91 -5.92 3.63 -11.78
CA ALA A 91 -6.86 2.52 -11.59
C ALA A 91 -6.28 1.44 -10.67
N GLN A 92 -7.12 0.45 -10.31
CA GLN A 92 -6.66 -0.80 -9.70
C GLN A 92 -5.56 -1.47 -10.55
N PRO A 93 -4.53 -2.09 -9.93
CA PRO A 93 -3.44 -2.74 -10.64
C PRO A 93 -3.91 -3.89 -11.53
N MET A 94 -4.90 -4.65 -11.08
CA MET A 94 -5.47 -5.80 -11.77
C MET A 94 -6.97 -5.56 -12.01
N THR A 95 -7.45 -5.95 -13.18
CA THR A 95 -8.88 -5.88 -13.56
C THR A 95 -9.65 -7.13 -13.18
N ASP A 96 -8.96 -8.27 -13.06
CA ASP A 96 -9.49 -9.54 -12.55
C ASP A 96 -8.37 -10.34 -11.86
N SER A 97 -8.69 -11.49 -11.28
CA SER A 97 -7.71 -12.32 -10.56
C SER A 97 -6.70 -13.02 -11.47
N ASP A 98 -7.01 -13.15 -12.76
CA ASP A 98 -6.16 -13.81 -13.76
C ASP A 98 -5.38 -12.77 -14.60
N ALA A 99 -5.72 -11.50 -14.47
CA ALA A 99 -5.09 -10.39 -15.16
C ALA A 99 -3.70 -10.08 -14.57
N MET A 100 -2.74 -9.91 -15.48
CA MET A 100 -1.44 -9.35 -15.14
C MET A 100 -1.61 -7.91 -14.61
N CYS A 101 -0.90 -7.58 -13.52
CA CYS A 101 -0.82 -6.22 -13.03
C CYS A 101 -0.36 -5.26 -14.14
N ARG A 102 -1.12 -4.19 -14.39
CA ARG A 102 -0.80 -3.17 -15.42
C ARG A 102 0.52 -2.43 -15.19
N TYR A 103 1.05 -2.48 -13.96
CA TYR A 103 2.33 -1.87 -13.60
C TYR A 103 3.49 -2.87 -13.70
N SER A 104 3.26 -4.07 -14.20
CA SER A 104 4.32 -5.04 -14.51
C SER A 104 5.08 -4.58 -15.75
N GLY A 105 6.40 -4.39 -15.62
CA GLY A 105 7.28 -4.01 -16.72
C GLY A 105 8.43 -5.01 -16.90
N ALA A 106 9.12 -4.93 -18.04
CA ALA A 106 10.20 -5.86 -18.41
C ALA A 106 11.38 -5.89 -17.42
N ARG A 107 11.52 -4.87 -16.56
CA ARG A 107 12.58 -4.78 -15.52
C ARG A 107 12.00 -4.75 -14.10
N GLY A 108 10.76 -5.22 -13.93
CA GLY A 108 10.01 -5.15 -12.69
C GLY A 108 8.95 -4.06 -12.69
N CYS A 109 8.39 -3.79 -11.51
CA CYS A 109 7.24 -2.90 -11.36
C CYS A 109 7.59 -1.43 -11.71
N THR A 110 6.79 -0.82 -12.58
CA THR A 110 6.95 0.58 -13.04
C THR A 110 6.42 1.60 -12.04
N LEU A 111 5.61 1.17 -11.07
CA LEU A 111 5.02 2.05 -10.07
C LEU A 111 6.06 2.45 -9.00
N PRO A 112 6.18 3.73 -8.60
CA PRO A 112 7.06 4.14 -7.50
C PRO A 112 6.68 3.45 -6.19
N ARG A 113 7.67 2.99 -5.40
CA ARG A 113 7.41 2.18 -4.18
C ARG A 113 6.43 2.82 -3.21
N MET A 114 6.54 4.13 -2.99
CA MET A 114 5.71 4.86 -2.04
C MET A 114 4.23 4.81 -2.37
N VAL A 115 3.88 4.66 -3.65
CA VAL A 115 2.49 4.64 -4.07
C VAL A 115 1.97 3.22 -4.34
N ARG A 116 2.79 2.16 -4.20
CA ARG A 116 2.35 0.78 -4.40
C ARG A 116 1.37 0.35 -3.29
N PRO A 117 0.44 -0.59 -3.56
CA PRO A 117 -0.39 -1.18 -2.52
C PRO A 117 0.47 -1.81 -1.42
N TRP A 118 -0.04 -1.87 -0.20
CA TRP A 118 0.67 -2.46 0.94
C TRP A 118 1.18 -3.88 0.68
N ILE A 119 0.39 -4.70 -0.02
CA ILE A 119 0.79 -6.06 -0.40
C ILE A 119 2.11 -6.10 -1.16
N CYS A 120 2.39 -5.12 -2.02
CA CYS A 120 3.66 -5.03 -2.74
C CYS A 120 4.87 -4.67 -1.86
N THR A 121 4.65 -4.30 -0.60
CA THR A 121 5.72 -3.98 0.36
C THR A 121 5.97 -5.14 1.33
N TRP A 122 4.94 -5.81 1.84
CA TRP A 122 5.13 -6.89 2.82
C TRP A 122 5.20 -8.29 2.18
N TYR A 123 4.74 -8.45 0.94
CA TYR A 123 4.96 -9.70 0.22
C TYR A 123 6.43 -9.82 -0.21
N VAL A 124 7.09 -10.86 0.30
CA VAL A 124 8.47 -11.22 -0.07
C VAL A 124 8.42 -12.61 -0.69
N CYS A 125 8.78 -12.73 -1.97
CA CYS A 125 8.71 -14.00 -2.70
C CYS A 125 9.79 -15.00 -2.25
N PRO A 126 9.69 -16.31 -2.56
CA PRO A 126 10.64 -17.31 -2.07
C PRO A 126 12.12 -17.00 -2.40
N PRO A 127 12.50 -16.55 -3.61
CA PRO A 127 13.87 -16.11 -3.88
C PRO A 127 14.35 -14.96 -3.00
N GLN A 128 13.51 -13.95 -2.78
CA GLN A 128 13.85 -12.82 -1.90
C GLN A 128 13.93 -13.27 -0.43
N MET A 129 13.08 -14.21 -0.03
CA MET A 129 13.13 -14.76 1.32
C MET A 129 14.43 -15.55 1.57
N ALA A 130 15.01 -16.19 0.56
CA ALA A 130 16.34 -16.80 0.69
C ALA A 130 17.40 -15.74 1.02
N MET A 131 17.42 -14.62 0.29
CA MET A 131 18.33 -13.49 0.57
C MET A 131 18.10 -12.89 1.97
N VAL A 132 16.84 -12.72 2.39
CA VAL A 132 16.50 -12.25 3.74
C VAL A 132 16.99 -13.21 4.82
N ARG A 133 16.97 -14.53 4.56
CA ARG A 133 17.46 -15.55 5.51
C ARG A 133 18.98 -15.45 5.70
N GLU A 134 19.72 -15.16 4.63
CA GLU A 134 21.19 -15.00 4.66
C GLU A 134 21.63 -13.79 5.48
N LYS A 135 20.80 -12.72 5.59
CA LYS A 135 21.09 -11.53 6.42
C LYS A 135 21.03 -11.77 7.93
N GLY A 136 20.65 -12.97 8.38
CA GLY A 136 20.68 -13.37 9.80
C GLY A 136 19.43 -13.04 10.61
N ARG A 137 19.40 -13.51 11.88
CA ARG A 137 18.21 -13.48 12.75
C ARG A 137 17.78 -12.07 13.14
N ALA A 138 18.72 -11.25 13.62
CA ALA A 138 18.45 -9.89 14.08
C ALA A 138 17.83 -9.02 12.96
N PHE A 139 18.29 -9.22 11.72
CA PHE A 139 17.75 -8.53 10.56
C PHE A 139 16.27 -8.87 10.32
N ARG A 140 15.92 -10.16 10.37
CA ARG A 140 14.55 -10.64 10.21
C ARG A 140 13.63 -10.13 11.30
N GLU A 141 14.09 -10.17 12.55
CA GLU A 141 13.32 -9.64 13.69
C GLU A 141 13.03 -8.14 13.53
N ASN A 142 14.01 -7.37 13.04
CA ASN A 142 13.78 -5.96 12.74
C ASN A 142 12.80 -5.76 11.57
N PHE A 143 12.92 -6.55 10.50
CA PHE A 143 11.98 -6.49 9.37
C PHE A 143 10.55 -6.78 9.83
N ASP A 144 10.34 -7.88 10.55
CA ASP A 144 9.04 -8.29 11.08
C ASP A 144 8.46 -7.22 12.03
N ARG A 145 9.30 -6.62 12.88
CA ARG A 145 8.91 -5.52 13.77
C ARG A 145 8.42 -4.30 12.98
N VAL A 146 9.17 -3.86 11.96
CA VAL A 146 8.79 -2.69 11.16
C VAL A 146 7.51 -2.95 10.36
N VAL A 147 7.39 -4.14 9.75
CA VAL A 147 6.16 -4.56 9.03
C VAL A 147 4.96 -4.61 9.98
N GLY A 148 5.15 -5.15 11.19
CA GLY A 148 4.12 -5.18 12.23
C GLY A 148 3.68 -3.78 12.67
N GLU A 149 4.64 -2.87 12.84
CA GLU A 149 4.39 -1.47 13.19
C GLU A 149 3.58 -0.74 12.10
N ILE A 150 3.97 -0.91 10.82
CA ILE A 150 3.20 -0.37 9.69
C ILE A 150 1.77 -0.92 9.67
N LYS A 151 1.61 -2.23 9.84
CA LYS A 151 0.28 -2.87 9.87
C LYS A 151 -0.60 -2.29 10.98
N SER A 152 -0.06 -2.11 12.19
CA SER A 152 -0.79 -1.51 13.31
C SER A 152 -1.20 -0.07 13.00
N LYS A 153 -0.26 0.76 12.52
CA LYS A 153 -0.53 2.16 12.21
C LYS A 153 -1.54 2.32 11.07
N ARG A 154 -1.52 1.43 10.08
CA ARG A 154 -2.52 1.41 8.99
C ARG A 154 -3.93 1.15 9.52
N LYS A 155 -4.07 0.23 10.49
CA LYS A 155 -5.34 0.00 11.17
C LYS A 155 -5.78 1.24 11.96
N GLU A 156 -4.89 1.80 12.79
CA GLU A 156 -5.20 3.01 13.56
C GLU A 156 -5.63 4.18 12.67
N MET A 157 -4.94 4.40 11.56
CA MET A 157 -5.26 5.44 10.58
C MET A 157 -6.68 5.24 10.01
N ALA A 158 -7.04 4.03 9.61
CA ALA A 158 -8.37 3.71 9.11
C ALA A 158 -9.45 3.88 10.19
N ASP A 159 -9.19 3.40 11.41
CA ASP A 159 -10.12 3.52 12.55
C ASP A 159 -10.37 5.00 12.93
N ILE A 160 -9.31 5.83 12.92
CA ILE A 160 -9.42 7.27 13.15
C ILE A 160 -10.29 7.92 12.08
N PHE A 161 -10.04 7.60 10.82
CA PHE A 161 -10.78 8.17 9.70
C PHE A 161 -12.27 7.88 9.81
N VAL A 162 -12.64 6.60 10.00
CA VAL A 162 -14.03 6.17 10.16
C VAL A 162 -14.70 6.91 11.32
N ARG A 163 -14.05 6.97 12.48
CA ARG A 163 -14.59 7.67 13.65
C ARG A 163 -14.88 9.15 13.38
N VAL A 164 -13.96 9.84 12.72
CA VAL A 164 -14.12 11.26 12.38
C VAL A 164 -15.24 11.46 11.35
N THR A 165 -15.26 10.67 10.28
CA THR A 165 -16.24 10.85 9.20
C THR A 165 -17.65 10.38 9.53
N SER A 166 -17.79 9.39 10.42
CA SER A 166 -19.09 8.86 10.85
C SER A 166 -19.68 9.63 12.05
N GLY A 167 -18.85 10.29 12.86
CA GLY A 167 -19.30 11.05 14.03
C GLY A 167 -19.95 12.41 13.72
N SER A 168 -19.89 12.88 12.47
CA SER A 168 -20.40 14.20 12.06
C SER A 168 -21.74 14.15 11.30
N GLY A 169 -22.46 13.02 11.37
CA GLY A 169 -23.73 12.81 10.69
C GLY A 169 -24.98 13.33 11.43
N SER A 170 -24.85 14.17 12.46
CA SER A 170 -25.99 14.60 13.30
C SER A 170 -26.34 16.09 13.22
N ASP A 171 -25.67 16.89 12.40
CA ASP A 171 -26.00 18.31 12.23
C ASP A 171 -26.21 18.67 10.74
N ILE A 172 -27.35 18.25 10.18
CA ILE A 172 -28.04 18.89 9.05
C ILE A 172 -29.54 18.85 9.34
#